data_AF-A0A196P407-F1
#
_entry.id   AF-A0A196P407-F1
#
_cell.length_a   1.000
_cell.length_b   1.000
_cell.length_c   1.000
_cell.angle_alpha   90.00
_cell.angle_beta   90.00
_cell.angle_gamma   90.00
#
_symmetry.space_group_name_H-M   'P 1'
#
loop_
_entity.id
_entity.type
_entity.pdbx_description
1 polymer ?
#
loop_
_entity_poly.entity_id
_entity_poly.type
_entity_poly.pdbx_seq_one_letter_code
_entity_poly.pdbx_strand_id
1 'polypeptide(L)'
;MANYDAGHYFLTVMAPLQRDAYVEVQGVRRSLIDHVRYMLATLPTAQQDHFSADSGLMSPFARVPGTHFAHLFVIDTLHYNGRRPSNPIIDLLENVQLTIPEEVDALPHAYLALAVDFDAPDGSDDALRAYTVGLWAQMAPELRMLYRHCDGFGDVRDAATFFAFVKQGQVHTNLPFNDYWTYEPEMPSPTRWMTAASALLVVLAVMALHWGAWPGGGWSLFFTTLLALLGVNIAIVAKFGLTPFPVAPDSDLPSILKALHVQQSFLKFGIDNLGKGGADLRAAFDAYCEVHRPLDVDGPRQRPGVLWSDGAGQ
;
A
#
# COMPACT_ATOMS: atom_id res chain seq x y z
N MET A 1 -10.63 2.86 -5.28
CA MET A 1 -10.90 2.37 -3.90
C MET A 1 -9.71 2.79 -3.05
N ALA A 2 -9.86 3.17 -1.78
CA ALA A 2 -8.72 3.75 -1.05
C ALA A 2 -7.54 2.77 -0.96
N ASN A 3 -7.78 1.56 -0.46
CA ASN A 3 -6.73 0.61 -0.05
C ASN A 3 -6.32 -0.39 -1.15
N TYR A 4 -6.64 -0.12 -2.41
CA TYR A 4 -6.31 -1.03 -3.51
C TYR A 4 -6.05 -0.25 -4.78
N ASP A 5 -4.90 -0.54 -5.39
CA ASP A 5 -4.49 0.04 -6.66
C ASP A 5 -3.49 -0.87 -7.37
N ALA A 6 -3.47 -0.82 -8.71
CA ALA A 6 -2.48 -1.50 -9.56
C ALA A 6 -2.26 -3.01 -9.31
N GLY A 7 -3.23 -3.74 -8.73
CA GLY A 7 -3.09 -5.18 -8.39
C GLY A 7 -2.61 -5.46 -6.98
N HIS A 8 -2.46 -4.42 -6.16
CA HIS A 8 -1.90 -4.48 -4.82
C HIS A 8 -2.87 -3.90 -3.81
N TYR A 9 -2.93 -4.53 -2.64
CA TYR A 9 -3.71 -4.06 -1.50
C TYR A 9 -2.77 -3.40 -0.49
N PHE A 10 -3.07 -2.15 -0.13
CA PHE A 10 -2.29 -1.35 0.85
C PHE A 10 -3.00 -1.37 2.19
N LEU A 11 -2.63 -2.35 3.01
CA LEU A 11 -3.21 -2.53 4.33
C LEU A 11 -2.46 -1.69 5.36
N THR A 12 -3.09 -0.63 5.84
CA THR A 12 -2.66 0.07 7.06
C THR A 12 -3.64 -0.23 8.19
N VAL A 13 -3.15 -0.76 9.31
CA VAL A 13 -3.92 -1.03 10.52
C VAL A 13 -3.34 -0.24 11.68
N MET A 14 -4.19 0.46 12.42
CA MET A 14 -3.82 1.13 13.67
C MET A 14 -4.52 0.45 14.84
N ALA A 15 -3.76 -0.29 15.65
CA ALA A 15 -4.26 -0.95 16.85
C ALA A 15 -3.92 -0.11 18.10
N PRO A 16 -4.91 0.37 18.87
CA PRO A 16 -4.66 1.23 20.02
C PRO A 16 -3.84 0.53 21.11
N LEU A 17 -2.90 1.27 21.69
CA LEU A 17 -2.10 0.92 22.85
C LEU A 17 -2.35 1.93 23.97
N GLN A 18 -2.57 1.42 25.18
CA GLN A 18 -2.74 2.27 26.36
C GLN A 18 -1.39 2.87 26.78
N ARG A 19 -1.31 4.22 26.82
CA ARG A 19 -0.07 4.94 27.16
C ARG A 19 0.37 4.75 28.60
N ASP A 20 -0.58 4.77 29.53
CA ASP A 20 -0.31 4.68 30.97
C ASP A 20 -0.23 3.23 31.48
N ALA A 21 -0.45 2.26 30.59
CA ALA A 21 -0.36 0.86 30.93
C ALA A 21 1.09 0.41 31.08
N TYR A 22 1.28 -0.61 31.89
CA TYR A 22 2.58 -1.19 32.17
C TYR A 22 2.47 -2.70 32.21
N VAL A 23 3.60 -3.35 31.96
CA VAL A 23 3.76 -4.79 32.11
C VAL A 23 4.87 -5.07 33.08
N GLU A 24 4.72 -6.13 33.85
CA GLU A 24 5.76 -6.64 34.73
C GLU A 24 6.47 -7.79 34.03
N VAL A 25 7.75 -7.61 33.74
CA VAL A 25 8.58 -8.63 33.08
C VAL A 25 9.76 -8.90 34.00
N GLN A 26 9.85 -10.13 34.51
CA GLN A 26 10.91 -10.57 35.42
C GLN A 26 11.03 -9.66 36.68
N GLY A 27 9.90 -9.25 37.25
CA GLY A 27 9.85 -8.39 38.45
C GLY A 27 10.18 -6.91 38.19
N VAL A 28 10.37 -6.51 36.92
CA VAL A 28 10.63 -5.12 36.53
C VAL A 28 9.40 -4.58 35.79
N ARG A 29 8.87 -3.47 36.30
CA ARG A 29 7.79 -2.71 35.65
C ARG A 29 8.36 -1.95 34.46
N ARG A 30 7.77 -2.14 33.28
CA ARG A 30 8.10 -1.41 32.03
C ARG A 30 6.84 -0.81 31.44
N SER A 31 6.98 0.31 30.73
CA SER A 31 5.86 0.87 29.96
C SER A 31 5.40 -0.15 28.91
N LEU A 32 4.10 -0.17 28.62
CA LEU A 32 3.55 -1.05 27.60
C LEU A 32 4.18 -0.77 26.22
N ILE A 33 4.38 0.51 25.91
CA ILE A 33 4.96 1.01 24.66
C ILE A 33 6.39 0.49 24.49
N ASP A 34 7.25 0.62 25.50
CA ASP A 34 8.63 0.15 25.41
C ASP A 34 8.71 -1.38 25.36
N HIS A 35 7.77 -2.08 26.01
CA HIS A 35 7.66 -3.52 25.89
C HIS A 35 7.32 -3.94 24.46
N VAL A 36 6.34 -3.30 23.81
CA VAL A 36 5.98 -3.60 22.42
C VAL A 36 7.14 -3.26 21.47
N ARG A 37 7.81 -2.12 21.64
CA ARG A 37 9.01 -1.78 20.88
C ARG A 37 10.11 -2.83 21.03
N TYR A 38 10.33 -3.32 22.25
CA TYR A 38 11.28 -4.40 22.51
C TYR A 38 10.88 -5.69 21.79
N MET A 39 9.60 -6.10 21.84
CA MET A 39 9.13 -7.28 21.11
C MET A 39 9.32 -7.12 19.60
N LEU A 40 9.01 -5.95 19.03
CA LEU A 40 9.25 -5.67 17.61
C LEU A 40 10.73 -5.78 17.25
N ALA A 41 11.63 -5.26 18.09
CA ALA A 41 13.07 -5.38 17.88
C ALA A 41 13.60 -6.81 17.98
N THR A 42 12.86 -7.72 18.60
CA THR A 42 13.21 -9.16 18.68
C THR A 42 12.63 -10.00 17.55
N LEU A 43 11.75 -9.44 16.71
CA LEU A 43 11.23 -10.18 15.56
C LEU A 43 12.34 -10.37 14.53
N PRO A 44 12.43 -11.57 13.92
CA PRO A 44 13.38 -11.77 12.84
C PRO A 44 12.97 -10.92 11.63
N THR A 45 13.96 -10.28 11.02
CA THR A 45 13.80 -9.49 9.80
C THR A 45 14.07 -10.34 8.56
N ALA A 46 14.01 -9.73 7.37
CA ALA A 46 14.51 -10.39 6.17
C ALA A 46 16.00 -10.71 6.33
N GLN A 47 16.45 -11.80 5.71
CA GLN A 47 17.86 -12.21 5.67
C GLN A 47 18.58 -11.34 4.63
N GLN A 48 19.09 -10.19 5.07
CA GLN A 48 19.69 -9.17 4.21
C GLN A 48 21.21 -9.07 4.40
N ASP A 49 21.73 -9.65 5.47
CA ASP A 49 23.16 -9.68 5.79
C ASP A 49 23.58 -11.07 6.30
N HIS A 50 24.89 -11.28 6.42
CA HIS A 50 25.45 -12.53 6.90
C HIS A 50 24.96 -12.91 8.31
N PHE A 51 24.81 -11.94 9.22
CA PHE A 51 24.35 -12.21 10.59
C PHE A 51 22.91 -12.73 10.64
N SER A 52 22.02 -12.12 9.86
CA SER A 52 20.61 -12.53 9.73
C SER A 52 20.48 -13.86 8.99
N ALA A 53 21.30 -14.12 7.98
CA ALA A 53 21.37 -15.42 7.30
C ALA A 53 21.84 -16.55 8.24
N ASP A 54 22.94 -16.34 8.97
CA ASP A 54 23.52 -17.32 9.91
C ASP A 54 22.58 -17.66 11.07
N SER A 55 21.71 -16.72 11.46
CA SER A 55 20.70 -16.97 12.48
C SER A 55 19.70 -18.07 12.10
N GLY A 56 19.52 -18.32 10.79
CA GLY A 56 18.50 -19.23 10.26
C GLY A 56 17.06 -18.76 10.48
N LEU A 57 16.86 -17.60 11.13
CA LEU A 57 15.54 -17.01 11.36
C LEU A 57 15.17 -16.11 10.18
N MET A 58 13.88 -16.04 9.87
CA MET A 58 13.35 -15.27 8.75
C MET A 58 12.07 -14.57 9.18
N SER A 59 11.84 -13.37 8.63
CA SER A 59 10.59 -12.63 8.81
C SER A 59 9.37 -13.53 8.60
N PRO A 60 8.41 -13.57 9.55
CA PRO A 60 7.19 -14.36 9.40
C PRO A 60 6.38 -13.96 8.17
N PHE A 61 6.44 -12.68 7.79
CA PHE A 61 5.75 -12.13 6.62
C PHE A 61 6.26 -12.73 5.30
N ALA A 62 7.53 -13.14 5.23
CA ALA A 62 8.07 -13.81 4.06
C ALA A 62 7.44 -15.19 3.79
N ARG A 63 6.79 -15.79 4.80
CA ARG A 63 6.07 -17.07 4.66
C ARG A 63 4.68 -16.90 4.07
N VAL A 64 4.16 -15.66 4.00
CA VAL A 64 2.82 -15.36 3.49
C VAL A 64 2.95 -14.96 2.01
N PRO A 65 2.40 -15.77 1.08
CA PRO A 65 2.50 -15.48 -0.35
C PRO A 65 1.93 -14.12 -0.70
N GLY A 66 2.55 -13.46 -1.68
CA GLY A 66 2.13 -12.15 -2.18
C GLY A 66 2.53 -10.98 -1.29
N THR A 67 3.18 -11.18 -0.15
CA THR A 67 3.65 -10.06 0.69
C THR A 67 4.89 -9.40 0.10
N HIS A 68 4.76 -8.16 -0.37
CA HIS A 68 5.87 -7.38 -0.92
C HIS A 68 6.65 -6.66 0.17
N PHE A 69 5.90 -6.00 1.05
CA PHE A 69 6.46 -5.17 2.10
C PHE A 69 5.59 -5.26 3.35
N ALA A 70 6.21 -5.35 4.51
CA ALA A 70 5.52 -5.37 5.79
C ALA A 70 6.33 -4.60 6.83
N HIS A 71 5.70 -3.62 7.47
CA HIS A 71 6.32 -2.79 8.48
C HIS A 71 5.40 -2.69 9.71
N LEU A 72 6.00 -2.91 10.87
CA LEU A 72 5.35 -2.76 12.17
C LEU A 72 6.12 -1.75 12.99
N PHE A 73 5.42 -0.74 13.50
CA PHE A 73 6.03 0.31 14.29
C PHE A 73 5.04 0.89 15.27
N VAL A 74 5.55 1.53 16.33
CA VAL A 74 4.71 2.19 17.33
C VAL A 74 4.67 3.68 17.06
N ILE A 75 3.47 4.20 16.82
CA ILE A 75 3.19 5.64 16.80
C ILE A 75 2.79 6.04 18.21
N ASP A 76 3.74 6.63 18.93
CA ASP A 76 3.54 7.04 20.31
C ASP A 76 2.80 8.38 20.37
N THR A 77 3.38 9.41 19.77
CA THR A 77 2.78 10.74 19.63
C THR A 77 3.13 11.36 18.29
N LEU A 78 2.29 12.31 17.84
CA LEU A 78 2.59 13.16 16.69
C LEU A 78 3.55 14.24 17.17
N HIS A 79 4.76 14.29 16.60
CA HIS A 79 5.79 15.23 17.02
C HIS A 79 5.78 16.53 16.18
N TYR A 80 5.01 16.58 15.09
CA TYR A 80 4.92 17.76 14.23
C TYR A 80 3.63 17.74 13.42
N ASN A 81 2.68 18.59 13.78
CA ASN A 81 1.78 19.17 12.80
C ASN A 81 2.33 20.56 12.51
N GLY A 82 2.80 20.78 11.28
CA GLY A 82 3.10 22.13 10.85
C GLY A 82 1.86 23.02 11.00
N ARG A 83 2.03 24.34 10.80
CA ARG A 83 0.88 25.23 10.71
C ARG A 83 -0.15 24.71 9.71
N ARG A 84 -1.44 24.86 10.02
CA ARG A 84 -2.48 24.60 9.04
C ARG A 84 -2.25 25.49 7.82
N PRO A 85 -2.20 24.95 6.59
CA PRO A 85 -1.99 25.76 5.40
C PRO A 85 -3.09 26.81 5.31
N SER A 86 -2.71 28.07 5.37
CA SER A 86 -3.59 29.22 5.29
C SER A 86 -3.20 30.13 4.12
N ASN A 87 -4.16 30.88 3.60
CA ASN A 87 -3.91 31.78 2.49
C ASN A 87 -3.27 33.06 3.04
N PRO A 88 -2.07 33.46 2.59
CA PRO A 88 -1.35 34.60 3.16
C PRO A 88 -2.09 35.94 3.01
N ILE A 89 -2.98 36.07 2.02
CA ILE A 89 -3.83 37.26 1.85
C ILE A 89 -4.93 37.29 2.92
N ILE A 90 -5.52 36.13 3.23
CA ILE A 90 -6.54 36.00 4.28
C ILE A 90 -5.88 36.28 5.64
N ASP A 91 -4.72 35.68 5.90
CA ASP A 91 -3.98 35.85 7.16
C ASP A 91 -3.60 37.32 7.43
N LEU A 92 -3.25 38.05 6.37
CA LEU A 92 -2.95 39.48 6.44
C LEU A 92 -4.20 40.31 6.78
N LEU A 93 -5.36 39.97 6.20
CA LEU A 93 -6.63 40.64 6.49
C LEU A 93 -7.13 40.33 7.91
N GLU A 94 -6.90 39.11 8.38
CA GLU A 94 -7.32 38.63 9.71
C GLU A 94 -6.31 38.96 10.82
N ASN A 95 -5.17 39.60 10.49
CA ASN A 95 -4.08 39.92 11.41
C ASN A 95 -3.59 38.69 12.21
N VAL A 96 -3.49 37.53 11.54
CA VAL A 96 -3.04 36.29 12.16
C VAL A 96 -1.59 36.44 12.64
N GLN A 97 -1.35 36.23 13.93
CA GLN A 97 -0.01 36.32 14.49
C GLN A 97 0.79 35.06 14.20
N LEU A 98 1.64 35.16 13.17
CA LEU A 98 2.46 34.03 12.72
C LEU A 98 3.53 33.58 13.74
N THR A 99 3.70 34.28 14.85
CA THR A 99 4.66 33.93 15.92
C THR A 99 4.06 33.10 17.05
N ILE A 100 2.73 32.98 17.15
CA ILE A 100 2.06 32.15 18.16
C ILE A 100 1.94 30.71 17.64
N PRO A 101 2.45 29.70 18.35
CA PRO A 101 2.26 28.30 17.97
C PRO A 101 0.78 27.90 17.97
N GLU A 102 0.38 27.11 16.97
CA GLU A 102 -0.94 26.49 16.93
C GLU A 102 -1.03 25.29 17.88
N GLU A 103 -2.25 24.90 18.24
CA GLU A 103 -2.48 23.68 19.01
C GLU A 103 -1.97 22.48 18.22
N VAL A 104 -1.12 21.66 18.85
CA VAL A 104 -0.57 20.46 18.24
C VAL A 104 -1.61 19.36 18.37
N ASP A 105 -2.09 18.84 17.24
CA ASP A 105 -2.99 17.69 17.27
C ASP A 105 -2.27 16.50 17.94
N ALA A 106 -2.93 15.90 18.91
CA ALA A 106 -2.43 14.74 19.64
C ALA A 106 -3.29 13.51 19.31
N LEU A 107 -2.63 12.35 19.21
CA LEU A 107 -3.35 11.08 19.16
C LEU A 107 -3.90 10.73 20.55
N PRO A 108 -5.15 10.24 20.64
CA PRO A 108 -5.75 9.87 21.93
C PRO A 108 -5.06 8.67 22.58
N HIS A 109 -4.46 7.81 21.77
CA HIS A 109 -3.71 6.63 22.19
C HIS A 109 -2.35 6.58 21.48
N ALA A 110 -1.42 5.77 22.00
CA ALA A 110 -0.36 5.24 21.15
C ALA A 110 -0.97 4.16 20.25
N TYR A 111 -0.32 3.85 19.13
CA TYR A 111 -0.82 2.84 18.20
C TYR A 111 0.30 1.91 17.76
N LEU A 112 0.03 0.60 17.76
CA LEU A 112 0.80 -0.35 16.97
C LEU A 112 0.28 -0.25 15.54
N ALA A 113 1.07 0.35 14.67
CA ALA A 113 0.79 0.46 13.25
C ALA A 113 1.37 -0.75 12.51
N LEU A 114 0.56 -1.33 11.64
CA LEU A 114 0.97 -2.33 10.65
C LEU A 114 0.70 -1.74 9.27
N ALA A 115 1.72 -1.64 8.43
CA ALA A 115 1.61 -1.28 7.02
C ALA A 115 2.09 -2.46 6.19
N VAL A 116 1.24 -3.00 5.32
CA VAL A 116 1.57 -4.16 4.49
C VAL A 116 1.00 -3.97 3.09
N ASP A 117 1.87 -4.20 2.10
CA ASP A 117 1.51 -4.24 0.69
C ASP A 117 1.58 -5.68 0.21
N PHE A 118 0.48 -6.16 -0.39
CA PHE A 118 0.39 -7.54 -0.88
C PHE A 118 -0.40 -7.68 -2.19
N ASP A 119 -0.08 -8.72 -2.95
CA ASP A 119 -0.80 -9.09 -4.17
C ASP A 119 -2.27 -9.38 -3.88
N ALA A 120 -3.18 -8.70 -4.59
CA ALA A 120 -4.61 -8.92 -4.44
C ALA A 120 -5.34 -8.84 -5.79
N PRO A 121 -6.37 -9.68 -6.01
CA PRO A 121 -7.14 -9.63 -7.25
C PRO A 121 -8.01 -8.37 -7.35
N ASP A 122 -8.44 -7.84 -6.21
CA ASP A 122 -9.24 -6.62 -6.08
C ASP A 122 -9.13 -6.04 -4.65
N GLY A 123 -9.79 -4.92 -4.42
CA GLY A 123 -9.85 -4.27 -3.11
C GLY A 123 -10.94 -4.79 -2.17
N SER A 124 -11.56 -5.93 -2.48
CA SER A 124 -12.69 -6.43 -1.70
C SER A 124 -12.29 -6.87 -0.28
N ASP A 125 -13.30 -6.97 0.59
CA ASP A 125 -13.11 -7.54 1.92
C ASP A 125 -12.75 -9.03 1.87
N ASP A 126 -13.11 -9.74 0.80
CA ASP A 126 -12.75 -11.14 0.60
C ASP A 126 -11.25 -11.29 0.29
N ALA A 127 -10.68 -10.38 -0.51
CA ALA A 127 -9.23 -10.33 -0.74
C ALA A 127 -8.46 -10.06 0.58
N LEU A 128 -8.91 -9.08 1.37
CA LEU A 128 -8.33 -8.80 2.68
C LEU A 128 -8.48 -9.99 3.65
N ARG A 129 -9.63 -10.67 3.63
CA ARG A 129 -9.88 -11.87 4.44
C ARG A 129 -8.94 -13.01 4.07
N ALA A 130 -8.75 -13.28 2.78
CA ALA A 130 -7.85 -14.32 2.31
C ALA A 130 -6.41 -14.07 2.83
N TYR A 131 -5.93 -12.84 2.73
CA TYR A 131 -4.62 -12.46 3.21
C TYR A 131 -4.47 -12.58 4.74
N THR A 132 -5.44 -12.05 5.50
CA THR A 132 -5.41 -12.13 6.97
C THR A 132 -5.55 -13.56 7.52
N VAL A 133 -6.26 -14.44 6.82
CA VAL A 133 -6.28 -15.89 7.10
C VAL A 133 -4.90 -16.50 6.88
N GLY A 134 -4.22 -16.14 5.78
CA GLY A 134 -2.83 -16.55 5.51
C GLY A 134 -1.85 -16.08 6.59
N LEU A 135 -1.94 -14.81 6.99
CA LEU A 135 -1.17 -14.25 8.11
C LEU A 135 -1.40 -15.06 9.40
N TRP A 136 -2.66 -15.28 9.77
CA TRP A 136 -2.97 -16.03 10.98
C TRP A 136 -2.42 -17.47 10.92
N ALA A 137 -2.56 -18.15 9.79
CA ALA A 137 -2.05 -19.51 9.62
C ALA A 137 -0.52 -19.60 9.77
N GLN A 138 0.21 -18.59 9.30
CA GLN A 138 1.69 -18.60 9.26
C GLN A 138 2.36 -17.96 10.47
N MET A 139 1.68 -17.07 11.19
CA MET A 139 2.29 -16.26 12.25
C MET A 139 1.36 -15.89 13.40
N ALA A 140 0.31 -16.70 13.67
CA ALA A 140 -0.55 -16.50 14.85
C ALA A 140 0.22 -16.33 16.18
N PRO A 141 1.30 -17.08 16.48
CA PRO A 141 2.07 -16.87 17.71
C PRO A 141 2.67 -15.47 17.80
N GLU A 142 3.27 -14.97 16.73
CA GLU A 142 3.87 -13.64 16.64
C GLU A 142 2.78 -12.56 16.70
N LEU A 143 1.67 -12.74 15.98
CA LEU A 143 0.54 -11.80 16.04
C LEU A 143 -0.04 -11.71 17.45
N ARG A 144 -0.22 -12.84 18.14
CA ARG A 144 -0.68 -12.85 19.54
C ARG A 144 0.34 -12.19 20.47
N MET A 145 1.62 -12.43 20.26
CA MET A 145 2.68 -11.80 21.05
C MET A 145 2.61 -10.27 20.96
N LEU A 146 2.45 -9.73 19.75
CA LEU A 146 2.41 -8.29 19.49
C LEU A 146 1.09 -7.65 19.95
N TYR A 147 -0.03 -8.18 19.46
CA TYR A 147 -1.34 -7.53 19.60
C TYR A 147 -2.06 -7.83 20.91
N ARG A 148 -1.63 -8.79 21.74
CA ARG A 148 -2.26 -9.06 23.06
C ARG A 148 -2.31 -7.84 23.99
N HIS A 149 -1.48 -6.85 23.71
CA HIS A 149 -1.38 -5.59 24.45
C HIS A 149 -2.24 -4.47 23.84
N CYS A 150 -2.82 -4.69 22.67
CA CYS A 150 -3.69 -3.74 21.99
C CYS A 150 -5.14 -3.89 22.45
N ASP A 151 -5.85 -2.76 22.51
CA ASP A 151 -7.26 -2.75 22.83
C ASP A 151 -8.07 -3.51 21.76
N GLY A 152 -9.04 -4.32 22.19
CA GLY A 152 -9.89 -5.13 21.31
C GLY A 152 -9.29 -6.47 20.86
N PHE A 153 -7.99 -6.72 21.06
CA PHE A 153 -7.40 -8.00 20.64
C PHE A 153 -7.77 -9.19 21.55
N GLY A 154 -8.22 -8.93 22.78
CA GLY A 154 -8.57 -9.98 23.75
C GLY A 154 -9.62 -10.99 23.27
N ASP A 155 -10.47 -10.59 22.32
CA ASP A 155 -11.51 -11.44 21.73
C ASP A 155 -11.02 -12.27 20.53
N VAL A 156 -9.79 -12.04 20.05
CA VAL A 156 -9.22 -12.72 18.88
C VAL A 156 -8.74 -14.12 19.25
N ARG A 157 -9.40 -15.13 18.69
CA ARG A 157 -9.13 -16.56 18.97
C ARG A 157 -8.75 -17.35 17.73
N ASP A 158 -9.15 -16.88 16.56
CA ASP A 158 -9.02 -17.55 15.26
C ASP A 158 -8.85 -16.54 14.13
N ALA A 159 -8.69 -17.04 12.90
CA ALA A 159 -8.48 -16.20 11.72
C ALA A 159 -9.69 -15.29 11.42
N ALA A 160 -10.91 -15.72 11.73
CA ALA A 160 -12.12 -14.95 11.44
C ALA A 160 -12.24 -13.73 12.36
N THR A 161 -11.99 -13.94 13.66
CA THR A 161 -11.94 -12.86 14.66
C THR A 161 -10.74 -11.96 14.45
N PHE A 162 -9.60 -12.49 13.98
CA PHE A 162 -8.44 -11.68 13.59
C PHE A 162 -8.74 -10.76 12.40
N PHE A 163 -9.41 -11.27 11.37
CA PHE A 163 -9.87 -10.43 10.25
C PHE A 163 -10.78 -9.29 10.74
N ALA A 164 -11.72 -9.58 11.64
CA ALA A 164 -12.61 -8.55 12.19
C ALA A 164 -11.83 -7.45 12.95
N PHE A 165 -10.84 -7.85 13.75
CA PHE A 165 -9.93 -6.93 14.44
C PHE A 165 -9.12 -6.06 13.45
N VAL A 166 -8.52 -6.68 12.43
CA VAL A 166 -7.78 -5.97 11.37
C VAL A 166 -8.68 -4.99 10.63
N LYS A 167 -9.91 -5.40 10.30
CA LYS A 167 -10.87 -4.58 9.58
C LYS A 167 -11.31 -3.37 10.40
N GLN A 168 -11.52 -3.55 11.70
CA GLN A 168 -11.89 -2.46 12.61
C GLN A 168 -10.76 -1.42 12.75
N GLY A 169 -9.50 -1.86 12.77
CA GLY A 169 -8.34 -0.98 12.84
C GLY A 169 -7.85 -0.45 11.50
N GLN A 170 -8.48 -0.84 10.38
CA GLN A 170 -8.03 -0.48 9.04
C GLN A 170 -8.22 1.01 8.78
N VAL A 171 -7.14 1.67 8.36
CA VAL A 171 -7.17 3.05 7.88
C VAL A 171 -7.40 3.04 6.37
N HIS A 172 -8.20 4.00 5.89
CA HIS A 172 -8.33 4.26 4.46
C HIS A 172 -7.18 5.15 4.00
N THR A 173 -6.27 4.59 3.19
CA THR A 173 -5.10 5.28 2.65
C THR A 173 -4.97 5.00 1.16
N ASN A 174 -4.63 6.01 0.38
CA ASN A 174 -4.33 5.93 -1.06
C ASN A 174 -2.83 6.10 -1.33
N LEU A 175 -1.98 5.82 -0.34
CA LEU A 175 -0.53 5.94 -0.44
C LEU A 175 0.08 4.54 -0.59
N PRO A 176 0.16 4.01 -1.83
CA PRO A 176 0.90 2.78 -2.08
C PRO A 176 2.39 2.99 -1.79
N PHE A 177 3.08 1.98 -1.23
CA PHE A 177 4.55 2.02 -1.18
C PHE A 177 5.17 1.56 -2.51
N ASN A 178 4.38 0.89 -3.34
CA ASN A 178 4.82 0.24 -4.56
C ASN A 178 3.94 0.67 -5.75
N ASP A 179 4.55 1.31 -6.75
CA ASP A 179 3.91 1.58 -8.04
C ASP A 179 4.86 1.15 -9.16
N TYR A 180 4.65 -0.07 -9.66
CA TYR A 180 5.60 -0.78 -10.53
C TYR A 180 5.26 -0.63 -12.03
N TRP A 181 4.86 0.56 -12.47
CA TRP A 181 4.66 0.82 -13.89
C TRP A 181 5.98 1.26 -14.55
N THR A 182 6.44 0.45 -15.51
CA THR A 182 7.58 0.80 -16.37
C THR A 182 7.15 1.58 -17.61
N TYR A 183 5.85 1.62 -17.91
CA TYR A 183 5.24 2.35 -19.03
C TYR A 183 3.89 2.94 -18.64
N GLU A 184 3.37 3.85 -19.45
CA GLU A 184 2.09 4.52 -19.17
C GLU A 184 0.92 3.53 -19.27
N PRO A 185 0.08 3.37 -18.22
CA PRO A 185 -1.09 2.51 -18.27
C PRO A 185 -2.16 3.08 -19.21
N GLU A 186 -2.87 2.20 -19.93
CA GLU A 186 -4.05 2.61 -20.69
C GLU A 186 -5.20 2.96 -19.73
N MET A 187 -5.37 4.26 -19.48
CA MET A 187 -6.40 4.75 -18.58
C MET A 187 -7.75 4.91 -19.30
N PRO A 188 -8.86 4.54 -18.65
CA PRO A 188 -10.18 4.77 -19.21
C PRO A 188 -10.42 6.29 -19.36
N SER A 189 -10.78 6.75 -20.56
CA SER A 189 -10.99 8.17 -20.83
C SER A 189 -12.44 8.60 -20.52
N PRO A 190 -12.65 9.65 -19.70
CA PRO A 190 -14.00 10.17 -19.43
C PRO A 190 -14.58 10.96 -20.62
N THR A 191 -13.76 11.37 -21.58
CA THR A 191 -14.12 12.34 -22.63
C THR A 191 -15.35 11.92 -23.43
N ARG A 192 -15.45 10.65 -23.83
CA ARG A 192 -16.61 10.16 -24.61
C ARG A 192 -17.92 10.27 -23.82
N TRP A 193 -17.87 9.97 -22.53
CA TRP A 193 -19.03 10.07 -21.63
C TRP A 193 -19.40 11.52 -21.34
N MET A 194 -18.40 12.37 -21.12
CA MET A 194 -18.58 13.81 -20.93
C MET A 194 -19.24 14.45 -22.16
N THR A 195 -18.75 14.14 -23.37
CA THR A 195 -19.32 14.64 -24.62
C THR A 195 -20.76 14.16 -24.80
N ALA A 196 -21.03 12.87 -24.61
CA ALA A 196 -22.38 12.32 -24.74
C ALA A 196 -23.38 12.94 -23.74
N ALA A 197 -22.98 13.02 -22.46
CA ALA A 197 -23.82 13.60 -21.41
C ALA A 197 -24.07 15.09 -21.65
N SER A 198 -23.03 15.82 -22.08
CA SER A 198 -23.15 17.26 -22.37
C SER A 198 -24.05 17.51 -23.58
N ALA A 199 -23.91 16.72 -24.65
CA ALA A 199 -24.79 16.81 -25.82
C ALA A 199 -26.25 16.55 -25.45
N LEU A 200 -26.50 15.52 -24.62
CA LEU A 200 -27.85 15.22 -24.13
C LEU A 200 -28.46 16.38 -23.34
N LEU A 201 -27.71 16.96 -22.39
CA LEU A 201 -28.19 18.10 -21.59
C LEU A 201 -28.52 19.32 -22.45
N VAL A 202 -27.70 19.62 -23.46
CA VAL A 202 -27.96 20.72 -24.39
C VAL A 202 -29.21 20.44 -25.23
N VAL A 203 -29.37 19.22 -25.75
CA VAL A 203 -30.58 18.84 -26.51
C VAL A 203 -31.84 18.97 -25.65
N LEU A 204 -31.80 18.51 -24.40
CA LEU A 204 -32.92 18.64 -23.46
C LEU A 204 -33.26 20.10 -23.17
N ALA A 205 -32.25 20.97 -23.01
CA ALA A 205 -32.45 22.40 -22.82
C ALA A 205 -33.09 23.05 -24.06
N VAL A 206 -32.62 22.72 -25.27
CA VAL A 206 -33.21 23.23 -26.52
C VAL A 206 -34.67 22.77 -26.66
N MET A 207 -34.97 21.52 -26.35
CA MET A 207 -36.35 20.98 -26.38
C MET A 207 -37.25 21.68 -25.35
N ALA A 208 -36.77 21.88 -24.12
CA ALA A 208 -37.50 22.58 -23.08
C ALA A 208 -37.81 24.04 -23.45
N LEU A 209 -36.86 24.71 -24.12
CA LEU A 209 -37.05 26.06 -24.65
C LEU A 209 -38.06 26.08 -25.80
N HIS A 210 -37.93 25.15 -26.76
CA HIS A 210 -38.79 25.08 -27.94
C HIS A 210 -40.26 24.81 -27.60
N TRP A 211 -40.53 23.94 -26.64
CA TRP A 211 -41.88 23.62 -26.19
C TRP A 211 -42.40 24.51 -25.05
N GLY A 212 -41.62 25.50 -24.60
CA GLY A 212 -42.01 26.36 -23.48
C GLY A 212 -42.24 25.59 -22.17
N ALA A 213 -41.62 24.41 -22.02
CA ALA A 213 -41.78 23.54 -20.86
C ALA A 213 -41.03 24.06 -19.62
N TRP A 214 -40.24 25.13 -19.77
CA TRP A 214 -39.46 25.71 -18.68
C TRP A 214 -40.10 27.00 -18.12
N PRO A 215 -40.58 26.99 -16.87
CA PRO A 215 -41.35 28.10 -16.31
C PRO A 215 -40.51 29.35 -15.99
N GLY A 216 -39.19 29.22 -15.86
CA GLY A 216 -38.30 30.32 -15.47
C GLY A 216 -37.74 31.16 -16.63
N GLY A 217 -38.16 30.93 -17.87
CA GLY A 217 -37.63 31.61 -19.05
C GLY A 217 -36.20 31.19 -19.46
N GLY A 218 -35.71 31.73 -20.59
CA GLY A 218 -34.46 31.26 -21.22
C GLY A 218 -33.19 31.46 -20.39
N TRP A 219 -33.08 32.55 -19.62
CA TRP A 219 -31.91 32.81 -18.77
C TRP A 219 -31.79 31.81 -17.62
N SER A 220 -32.89 31.48 -16.93
CA SER A 220 -32.83 30.49 -15.86
C SER A 220 -32.53 29.09 -16.40
N LEU A 221 -33.06 28.75 -17.58
CA LEU A 221 -32.74 27.49 -18.26
C LEU A 221 -31.26 27.42 -18.63
N PHE A 222 -30.68 28.51 -19.11
CA PHE A 222 -29.25 28.60 -19.42
C PHE A 222 -28.38 28.32 -18.18
N PHE A 223 -28.59 29.04 -17.08
CA PHE A 223 -27.80 28.83 -15.86
C PHE A 223 -28.03 27.45 -15.24
N THR A 224 -29.26 26.94 -15.28
CA THR A 224 -29.55 25.58 -14.81
C THR A 224 -28.82 24.53 -15.64
N THR A 225 -28.79 24.71 -16.96
CA THR A 225 -28.05 23.82 -17.87
C THR A 225 -26.56 23.89 -17.61
N LEU A 226 -26.00 25.09 -17.39
CA LEU A 226 -24.59 25.27 -17.05
C LEU A 226 -24.21 24.55 -15.74
N LEU A 227 -25.03 24.70 -14.69
CA LEU A 227 -24.83 24.01 -13.41
C LEU A 227 -24.97 22.49 -13.56
N ALA A 228 -25.95 22.02 -14.33
CA ALA A 228 -26.13 20.60 -14.61
C ALA A 228 -24.93 20.02 -15.38
N LEU A 229 -24.42 20.75 -16.40
CA LEU A 229 -23.22 20.38 -17.13
C LEU A 229 -22.02 20.28 -16.19
N LEU A 230 -21.81 21.27 -15.32
CA LEU A 230 -20.72 21.25 -14.36
C LEU A 230 -20.83 20.05 -13.41
N GLY A 231 -22.00 19.85 -12.79
CA GLY A 231 -22.23 18.76 -11.84
C GLY A 231 -22.07 17.36 -12.47
N VAL A 232 -22.65 17.14 -13.66
CA VAL A 232 -22.55 15.86 -14.37
C VAL A 232 -21.11 15.58 -14.82
N ASN A 233 -20.41 16.56 -15.37
CA ASN A 233 -19.02 16.37 -15.79
C ASN A 233 -18.09 16.13 -14.58
N ILE A 234 -18.28 16.85 -13.47
CA ILE A 234 -17.56 16.55 -12.21
C ILE A 234 -17.84 15.12 -11.74
N ALA A 235 -19.10 14.68 -11.76
CA ALA A 235 -19.46 13.32 -11.35
C ALA A 235 -18.83 12.24 -12.26
N ILE A 236 -18.77 12.48 -13.57
CA ILE A 236 -18.09 11.59 -14.52
C ILE A 236 -16.59 11.55 -14.20
N VAL A 237 -15.93 12.71 -14.09
CA VAL A 237 -14.49 12.76 -13.77
C VAL A 237 -14.20 12.10 -12.44
N ALA A 238 -15.00 12.34 -11.41
CA ALA A 238 -14.86 11.71 -10.10
C ALA A 238 -14.99 10.19 -10.17
N LYS A 239 -15.96 9.66 -10.93
CA LYS A 239 -16.12 8.21 -11.12
C LYS A 239 -14.88 7.57 -11.73
N PHE A 240 -14.31 8.20 -12.75
CA PHE A 240 -13.09 7.71 -13.42
C PHE A 240 -11.86 7.88 -12.51
N GLY A 241 -11.72 9.01 -11.82
CA GLY A 241 -10.60 9.27 -10.91
C GLY A 241 -10.60 8.41 -9.63
N LEU A 242 -11.74 7.80 -9.27
CA LEU A 242 -11.85 6.86 -8.15
C LEU A 242 -11.66 5.39 -8.56
N THR A 243 -11.57 5.13 -9.87
CA THR A 243 -11.33 3.78 -10.41
C THR A 243 -9.86 3.44 -10.19
N PRO A 244 -9.55 2.30 -9.54
CA PRO A 244 -8.17 1.83 -9.43
C PRO A 244 -7.50 1.72 -10.79
N PHE A 245 -6.21 1.97 -10.85
CA PHE A 245 -5.36 1.65 -11.98
C PHE A 245 -5.45 0.15 -12.29
N PRO A 246 -5.30 -0.22 -13.58
CA PRO A 246 -5.19 -1.62 -13.96
C PRO A 246 -3.97 -2.27 -13.30
N VAL A 247 -3.98 -3.61 -13.22
CA VAL A 247 -2.83 -4.37 -12.70
C VAL A 247 -1.60 -4.07 -13.55
N ALA A 248 -0.50 -3.69 -12.90
CA ALA A 248 0.77 -3.51 -13.60
C ALA A 248 1.32 -4.87 -14.06
N PRO A 249 1.82 -4.97 -15.31
CA PRO A 249 2.46 -6.20 -15.80
C PRO A 249 3.65 -6.57 -14.91
N ASP A 250 3.88 -7.88 -14.71
CA ASP A 250 5.07 -8.41 -14.02
C ASP A 250 5.33 -7.77 -12.63
N SER A 251 4.28 -7.24 -12.00
CA SER A 251 4.34 -6.53 -10.72
C SER A 251 3.98 -7.40 -9.51
N ASP A 252 3.55 -8.65 -9.76
CA ASP A 252 3.29 -9.63 -8.72
C ASP A 252 4.59 -10.10 -8.05
N LEU A 253 4.49 -10.58 -6.81
CA LEU A 253 5.67 -10.99 -6.04
C LEU A 253 6.51 -12.06 -6.76
N PRO A 254 5.94 -13.13 -7.35
CA PRO A 254 6.70 -14.07 -8.19
C PRO A 254 7.53 -13.40 -9.28
N SER A 255 6.95 -12.48 -10.04
CA SER A 255 7.63 -11.75 -11.12
C SER A 255 8.76 -10.86 -10.61
N ILE A 256 8.54 -10.16 -9.48
CA ILE A 256 9.59 -9.33 -8.85
C ILE A 256 10.75 -10.20 -8.34
N LEU A 257 10.46 -11.31 -7.66
CA LEU A 257 11.48 -12.24 -7.17
C LEU A 257 12.25 -12.89 -8.32
N LYS A 258 11.61 -13.07 -9.47
CA LYS A 258 12.28 -13.51 -10.70
C LYS A 258 13.21 -12.44 -11.23
N ALA A 259 12.76 -11.20 -11.33
CA ALA A 259 13.56 -10.07 -11.80
C ALA A 259 14.82 -9.87 -10.93
N LEU A 260 14.67 -9.89 -9.61
CA LEU A 260 15.80 -9.78 -8.67
C LEU A 260 16.81 -10.92 -8.83
N HIS A 261 16.33 -12.16 -8.98
CA HIS A 261 17.19 -13.32 -9.24
C HIS A 261 17.97 -13.18 -10.54
N VAL A 262 17.30 -12.78 -11.63
CA VAL A 262 17.94 -12.58 -12.93
C VAL A 262 18.97 -11.45 -12.84
N GLN A 263 18.65 -10.34 -12.17
CA GLN A 263 19.59 -9.23 -11.97
C GLN A 263 20.87 -9.67 -11.23
N GLN A 264 20.71 -10.38 -10.12
CA GLN A 264 21.84 -10.84 -9.30
C GLN A 264 22.68 -11.91 -10.02
N SER A 265 22.01 -12.92 -10.60
CA SER A 265 22.71 -13.99 -11.30
C SER A 265 23.38 -13.53 -12.59
N PHE A 266 22.78 -12.56 -13.30
CA PHE A 266 23.41 -11.97 -14.49
C PHE A 266 24.64 -11.13 -14.16
N LEU A 267 24.63 -10.42 -13.02
CA LEU A 267 25.83 -9.71 -12.55
C LEU A 267 26.98 -10.69 -12.30
N LYS A 268 26.69 -11.83 -11.65
CA LYS A 268 27.67 -12.90 -11.43
C LYS A 268 28.15 -13.52 -12.75
N PHE A 269 27.23 -13.78 -13.69
CA PHE A 269 27.59 -14.21 -15.04
C PHE A 269 28.55 -13.21 -15.70
N GLY A 270 28.28 -11.91 -15.59
CA GLY A 270 29.15 -10.86 -16.11
C GLY A 270 30.57 -10.97 -15.55
N ILE A 271 30.71 -11.09 -14.23
CA ILE A 271 32.00 -11.23 -13.53
C ILE A 271 32.75 -12.50 -13.99
N ASP A 272 32.06 -13.65 -14.01
CA ASP A 272 32.65 -14.96 -14.31
C ASP A 272 33.06 -15.11 -15.80
N ASN A 273 32.60 -14.22 -16.68
CA ASN A 273 32.86 -14.26 -18.12
C ASN A 273 33.67 -13.06 -18.64
N LEU A 274 34.20 -12.21 -17.76
CA LEU A 274 35.10 -11.11 -18.16
C LEU A 274 36.32 -11.64 -18.91
N GLY A 275 36.61 -11.05 -20.08
CA GLY A 275 37.78 -11.39 -20.90
C GLY A 275 37.63 -12.62 -21.79
N LYS A 276 36.47 -13.31 -21.79
CA LYS A 276 36.21 -14.42 -22.72
C LYS A 276 36.02 -13.95 -24.16
N GLY A 277 36.40 -14.81 -25.12
CA GLY A 277 36.14 -14.58 -26.55
C GLY A 277 34.66 -14.77 -26.91
N GLY A 278 34.26 -14.29 -28.09
CA GLY A 278 32.84 -14.26 -28.49
C GLY A 278 32.14 -15.63 -28.55
N ALA A 279 32.84 -16.68 -29.01
CA ALA A 279 32.28 -18.03 -29.06
C ALA A 279 32.05 -18.60 -27.65
N ASP A 280 33.03 -18.45 -26.76
CA ASP A 280 32.95 -18.92 -25.37
C ASP A 280 31.90 -18.13 -24.57
N LEU A 281 31.79 -16.81 -24.82
CA LEU A 281 30.77 -15.98 -24.20
C LEU A 281 29.37 -16.39 -24.65
N ARG A 282 29.18 -16.71 -25.94
CA ARG A 282 27.90 -17.16 -26.45
C ARG A 282 27.49 -18.50 -25.84
N ALA A 283 28.39 -19.48 -25.83
CA ALA A 283 28.13 -20.78 -25.20
C ALA A 283 27.82 -20.64 -23.70
N ALA A 284 28.55 -19.77 -22.99
CA ALA A 284 28.28 -19.48 -21.58
C ALA A 284 26.92 -18.80 -21.38
N PHE A 285 26.52 -17.88 -22.27
CA PHE A 285 25.23 -17.22 -22.20
C PHE A 285 24.05 -18.17 -22.49
N ASP A 286 24.22 -19.06 -23.47
CA ASP A 286 23.21 -20.09 -23.77
C ASP A 286 23.02 -21.01 -22.55
N ALA A 287 24.11 -21.47 -21.92
CA ALA A 287 24.07 -22.24 -20.68
C ALA A 287 23.43 -21.46 -19.51
N TYR A 288 23.74 -20.17 -19.37
CA TYR A 288 23.09 -19.30 -18.39
C TYR A 288 21.57 -19.24 -18.59
N CYS A 289 21.11 -19.11 -19.84
CA CYS A 289 19.69 -19.05 -20.14
C CYS A 289 18.98 -20.39 -19.86
N GLU A 290 19.64 -21.52 -20.11
CA GLU A 290 19.10 -22.85 -19.77
C GLU A 290 18.95 -23.05 -18.26
N VAL A 291 19.94 -22.61 -17.48
CA VAL A 291 19.93 -22.75 -16.01
C VAL A 291 18.96 -21.78 -15.36
N HIS A 292 19.06 -20.48 -15.66
CA HIS A 292 18.32 -19.44 -14.96
C HIS A 292 16.93 -19.17 -15.55
N ARG A 293 16.66 -19.60 -16.79
CA ARG A 293 15.38 -19.50 -17.49
C ARG A 293 14.74 -18.11 -17.31
N PRO A 294 15.40 -17.02 -17.75
CA PRO A 294 15.09 -15.65 -17.31
C PRO A 294 13.64 -15.20 -17.59
N LEU A 295 13.01 -15.76 -18.62
CA LEU A 295 11.63 -15.47 -19.01
C LEU A 295 10.58 -16.37 -18.33
N ASP A 296 10.99 -17.38 -17.57
CA ASP A 296 10.08 -18.26 -16.83
C ASP A 296 9.98 -17.83 -15.36
N VAL A 297 8.83 -17.24 -15.00
CA VAL A 297 8.49 -16.80 -13.63
C VAL A 297 8.35 -17.97 -12.65
N ASP A 298 7.99 -19.15 -13.15
CA ASP A 298 7.93 -20.39 -12.34
C ASP A 298 9.28 -21.11 -12.27
N GLY A 299 10.27 -20.64 -13.04
CA GLY A 299 11.63 -21.13 -12.99
C GLY A 299 12.41 -20.67 -11.75
N PRO A 300 13.75 -20.84 -11.74
CA PRO A 300 14.58 -20.39 -10.63
C PRO A 300 14.38 -18.90 -10.35
N ARG A 301 14.11 -18.58 -9.08
CA ARG A 301 13.84 -17.24 -8.58
C ARG A 301 14.31 -17.09 -7.14
N GLN A 302 14.37 -15.85 -6.68
CA GLN A 302 14.78 -15.52 -5.32
C GLN A 302 13.72 -16.02 -4.34
N ARG A 303 14.17 -16.51 -3.17
CA ARG A 303 13.25 -16.88 -2.09
C ARG A 303 12.72 -15.60 -1.44
N PRO A 304 11.42 -15.53 -1.08
CA PRO A 304 10.89 -14.41 -0.31
C PRO A 304 11.69 -14.20 0.98
N GLY A 305 11.85 -12.93 1.40
CA GLY A 305 12.50 -12.59 2.67
C GLY A 305 14.01 -12.78 2.72
N VAL A 306 14.66 -13.01 1.58
CA VAL A 306 16.12 -13.10 1.47
C VAL A 306 16.58 -12.07 0.45
N LEU A 307 17.62 -11.30 0.71
CA LEU A 307 18.33 -10.47 -0.26
C LEU A 307 19.78 -10.94 -0.32
N TRP A 308 20.19 -11.52 -1.45
CA TRP A 308 21.58 -11.94 -1.64
C TRP A 308 22.37 -10.86 -2.38
N SER A 309 23.64 -10.68 -2.01
CA SER A 309 24.56 -9.81 -2.74
C SER A 309 25.81 -10.54 -3.27
N ASP A 310 26.00 -11.78 -2.83
CA ASP A 310 27.27 -12.50 -2.80
C ASP A 310 27.23 -13.88 -3.47
N GLY A 311 26.07 -14.29 -4.01
CA GLY A 311 25.95 -15.44 -4.91
C GLY A 311 26.26 -16.81 -4.27
N ALA A 312 26.37 -16.91 -2.95
CA ALA A 312 26.73 -18.12 -2.22
C ALA A 312 25.54 -19.01 -1.81
N GLY A 313 24.31 -18.63 -2.19
CA GLY A 313 23.08 -19.31 -1.77
C GLY A 313 22.57 -20.44 -2.68
N GLN A 314 23.41 -21.00 -3.58
CA GLN A 314 23.06 -22.18 -4.38
C GLN A 314 23.70 -23.45 -3.82
#